data_AF-A0A916YFQ9-F1
#
_entry.id   AF-A0A916YFQ9-F1
#
_cell.length_a   1.000
_cell.length_b   1.000
_cell.length_c   1.000
_cell.angle_alpha   90.00
_cell.angle_beta   90.00
_cell.angle_gamma   90.00
#
_symmetry.space_group_name_H-M   'P 1'
#
loop_
_entity.id
_entity.type
_entity.pdbx_description
1 polymer ?
#
loop_
_entity_poly.entity_id
_entity_poly.type
_entity_poly.pdbx_seq_one_letter_code
_entity_poly.pdbx_strand_id
1 'polypeptide(L)'
;MPWICAYTSARVNEITKLRRQDIRKKGDIWYFRITPEAGTVKSGEFRNAPIHPHLVEQGFLEFVGSRGPQEMFYNSRARPVKDDPHPPFKKIAERLAAWVRRLGVTDEDVSPSHGWRHRYKTEGREFDANPLVLDAIQGHAAASEGTKYGEFSLTVMMREMLKMPRYEVEKR
;
A
#
# COMPACT_ATOMS: atom_id res chain seq x y z
N MET A 1 8.63 0.92 3.39
CA MET A 1 7.45 1.61 2.82
C MET A 1 7.36 1.47 1.30
N PRO A 2 8.39 1.77 0.48
CA PRO A 2 8.31 1.63 -0.99
C PRO A 2 7.90 0.23 -1.44
N TRP A 3 8.47 -0.81 -0.82
CA TRP A 3 8.12 -2.20 -1.11
C TRP A 3 6.66 -2.54 -0.82
N ILE A 4 6.04 -1.91 0.18
CA ILE A 4 4.61 -2.10 0.45
C ILE A 4 3.80 -1.56 -0.73
N CYS A 5 4.12 -0.36 -1.22
CA CYS A 5 3.47 0.22 -2.39
C CYS A 5 3.69 -0.65 -3.64
N ALA A 6 4.88 -1.22 -3.79
CA ALA A 6 5.24 -2.05 -4.94
C ALA A 6 4.41 -3.34 -5.02
N TYR A 7 4.19 -4.04 -3.89
CA TYR A 7 3.40 -5.28 -3.86
C TYR A 7 1.88 -5.08 -3.79
N THR A 8 1.40 -3.98 -3.19
CA THR A 8 -0.03 -3.78 -2.95
C THR A 8 -0.67 -2.75 -3.86
N SER A 9 0.15 -2.02 -4.62
CA SER A 9 -0.29 -0.84 -5.37
C SER A 9 -0.98 0.22 -4.50
N ALA A 10 -0.86 0.17 -3.17
CA ALA A 10 -1.51 1.14 -2.29
C ALA A 10 -0.98 2.56 -2.49
N ARG A 11 -1.83 3.56 -2.26
CA ARG A 11 -1.38 4.96 -2.33
C ARG A 11 -0.41 5.21 -1.18
N VAL A 12 0.67 5.95 -1.42
CA VAL A 12 1.67 6.25 -0.37
C VAL A 12 1.03 6.85 0.87
N ASN A 13 0.03 7.73 0.70
CA ASN A 13 -0.69 8.32 1.83
C ASN A 13 -1.52 7.29 2.61
N GLU A 14 -2.08 6.28 1.96
CA GLU A 14 -2.77 5.18 2.67
C GLU A 14 -1.76 4.43 3.55
N ILE A 15 -0.57 4.15 3.02
CA ILE A 15 0.47 3.42 3.74
C ILE A 15 1.06 4.24 4.89
N THR A 16 1.33 5.53 4.71
CA THR A 16 1.91 6.38 5.77
C THR A 16 1.03 6.47 7.00
N LYS A 17 -0.30 6.37 6.83
CA LYS A 17 -1.30 6.45 7.91
C LYS A 17 -1.57 5.11 8.61
N LEU A 18 -0.98 4.00 8.14
CA LEU A 18 -1.21 2.67 8.74
C LEU A 18 -0.71 2.61 10.19
N ARG A 19 -1.52 1.97 11.04
CA ARG A 19 -1.20 1.63 12.42
C ARG A 19 -0.97 0.13 12.53
N ARG A 20 -0.39 -0.31 13.66
CA ARG A 20 -0.19 -1.74 13.93
C ARG A 20 -1.49 -2.55 13.81
N GLN A 21 -2.60 -2.04 14.35
CA GLN A 21 -3.91 -2.71 14.36
C GLN A 21 -4.56 -2.87 12.97
N ASP A 22 -4.04 -2.16 11.98
CA ASP A 22 -4.45 -2.27 10.58
C ASP A 22 -3.75 -3.46 9.89
N ILE A 23 -2.74 -4.07 10.54
CA ILE A 23 -2.10 -5.31 10.09
C ILE A 23 -2.76 -6.50 10.77
N ARG A 24 -3.41 -7.35 9.96
CA ARG A 24 -4.26 -8.44 10.45
C ARG A 24 -3.89 -9.76 9.78
N LYS A 25 -4.31 -10.86 10.39
CA LYS A 25 -4.15 -12.22 9.86
C LYS A 25 -5.51 -12.90 9.75
N LYS A 26 -5.77 -13.58 8.63
CA LYS A 26 -6.93 -14.48 8.46
C LYS A 26 -6.42 -15.80 7.89
N GLY A 27 -6.57 -16.88 8.66
CA GLY A 27 -5.86 -18.13 8.38
C GLY A 27 -4.35 -17.89 8.35
N ASP A 28 -3.71 -18.22 7.25
CA ASP A 28 -2.27 -18.00 7.04
C ASP A 28 -1.92 -16.72 6.27
N ILE A 29 -2.94 -15.95 5.86
CA ILE A 29 -2.72 -14.75 5.07
C ILE A 29 -2.70 -13.52 5.97
N TRP A 30 -1.53 -12.87 6.02
CA TRP A 30 -1.40 -11.51 6.53
C TRP A 30 -1.94 -10.50 5.52
N TYR A 31 -2.59 -9.45 5.99
CA TYR A 31 -3.16 -8.41 5.14
C TYR A 31 -3.20 -7.03 5.82
N PHE A 32 -3.16 -6.00 4.99
CA PHE A 32 -3.47 -4.62 5.35
C PHE A 32 -4.98 -4.40 5.32
N ARG A 33 -5.55 -3.90 6.40
CA ARG A 33 -6.91 -3.34 6.48
C ARG A 33 -6.80 -1.83 6.25
N ILE A 34 -6.93 -1.39 5.01
CA ILE A 34 -6.81 0.02 4.65
C ILE A 34 -8.19 0.66 4.79
N THR A 35 -8.33 1.62 5.69
CA THR A 35 -9.63 2.22 6.03
C THR A 35 -9.65 3.75 5.86
N PRO A 36 -10.84 4.37 5.73
CA PRO A 36 -10.99 5.83 5.74
C PRO A 36 -10.51 6.51 7.02
N GLU A 37 -10.50 5.81 8.15
CA GLU A 37 -10.02 6.34 9.43
C GLU A 37 -8.50 6.44 9.47
N ALA A 38 -7.80 5.64 8.64
CA ALA A 38 -6.42 5.92 8.25
C ALA A 38 -6.37 7.02 7.18
N GLY A 39 -7.28 8.01 7.25
CA GLY A 39 -7.51 9.21 6.43
C GLY A 39 -8.30 9.02 5.12
N THR A 40 -9.01 10.07 4.68
CA THR A 40 -10.05 10.08 3.63
C THR A 40 -9.70 9.24 2.39
N VAL A 41 -10.37 8.10 2.23
CA VAL A 41 -10.43 7.36 0.95
C VAL A 41 -11.51 8.03 0.11
N LYS A 42 -11.25 8.24 -1.19
CA LYS A 42 -12.20 8.87 -2.11
C LYS A 42 -13.55 8.11 -2.25
N SER A 43 -13.65 6.88 -1.75
CA SER A 43 -14.86 6.05 -1.81
C SER A 43 -15.51 5.76 -0.44
N GLY A 44 -14.93 6.16 0.70
CA GLY A 44 -15.50 5.86 2.02
C GLY A 44 -15.49 4.38 2.45
N GLU A 45 -15.04 3.45 1.60
CA GLU A 45 -15.01 2.02 1.88
C GLU A 45 -13.61 1.54 2.32
N PHE A 46 -13.57 0.66 3.31
CA PHE A 46 -12.33 -0.04 3.66
C PHE A 46 -12.03 -1.12 2.62
N ARG A 47 -10.75 -1.47 2.47
CA ARG A 47 -10.32 -2.62 1.65
C ARG A 47 -9.26 -3.44 2.35
N ASN A 48 -9.22 -4.73 2.03
CA ASN A 48 -8.17 -5.61 2.47
C ASN A 48 -7.17 -5.83 1.31
N ALA A 49 -5.88 -5.66 1.57
CA ALA A 49 -4.82 -6.00 0.62
C ALA A 49 -3.88 -7.02 1.26
N PRO A 50 -3.65 -8.20 0.67
CA PRO A 50 -2.71 -9.17 1.23
C PRO A 50 -1.30 -8.60 1.40
N ILE A 51 -0.54 -9.15 2.34
CA ILE A 51 0.88 -8.85 2.54
C ILE A 51 1.66 -9.95 1.82
N HIS A 52 2.39 -9.57 0.77
CA HIS A 52 3.22 -10.50 0.03
C HIS A 52 4.26 -11.17 0.96
N PRO A 53 4.48 -12.50 0.91
CA PRO A 53 5.40 -13.20 1.81
C PRO A 53 6.82 -12.64 1.82
N HIS A 54 7.30 -12.17 0.67
CA HIS A 54 8.61 -11.53 0.58
C HIS A 54 8.74 -10.26 1.47
N LEU A 55 7.65 -9.52 1.73
CA LEU A 55 7.70 -8.44 2.74
C LEU A 55 7.90 -8.98 4.15
N VAL A 56 7.27 -10.13 4.45
CA VAL A 56 7.44 -10.81 5.74
C VAL A 56 8.88 -11.29 5.89
N GLU A 57 9.44 -11.92 4.85
CA GLU A 57 10.85 -12.35 4.80
C GLU A 57 11.84 -11.18 5.00
N GLN A 58 11.47 -9.96 4.59
CA GLN A 58 12.26 -8.73 4.77
C GLN A 58 12.16 -8.12 6.18
N GLY A 59 11.47 -8.77 7.12
CA GLY A 59 11.36 -8.28 8.49
C GLY A 59 10.16 -7.36 8.74
N PHE A 60 9.16 -7.33 7.84
CA PHE A 60 8.05 -6.37 7.97
C PHE A 60 7.21 -6.62 9.22
N LEU A 61 6.96 -7.88 9.58
CA LEU A 61 6.12 -8.20 10.75
C LEU A 61 6.86 -7.92 12.07
N GLU A 62 8.18 -8.07 12.10
CA GLU A 62 9.04 -7.67 13.21
C GLU A 62 9.01 -6.15 13.39
N PHE A 63 9.09 -5.41 12.28
CA PHE A 63 8.91 -3.95 12.29
C PHE A 63 7.53 -3.55 12.85
N VAL A 64 6.45 -4.19 12.40
CA VAL A 64 5.09 -3.96 12.94
C VAL A 64 5.05 -4.33 14.44
N GLY A 65 5.73 -5.42 14.80
CA GLY A 65 6.02 -5.92 16.13
C GLY A 65 6.52 -4.86 17.09
N SER A 66 7.46 -4.03 16.62
CA SER A 66 8.17 -3.02 17.43
C SER A 66 7.44 -1.68 17.57
N ARG A 67 6.26 -1.49 16.96
CA ARG A 67 5.52 -0.22 16.96
C ARG A 67 4.43 -0.20 18.03
N GLY A 68 4.21 0.99 18.60
CA GLY A 68 3.10 1.28 19.50
C GLY A 68 1.75 1.41 18.76
N PRO A 69 0.68 1.85 19.46
CA PRO A 69 -0.68 1.94 18.88
C PRO A 69 -0.84 3.05 17.83
N GLN A 70 0.07 4.02 17.80
CA GLN A 70 0.09 5.10 16.81
C GLN A 70 0.48 4.64 15.39
N GLU A 71 0.52 5.57 14.45
CA GLU A 71 0.96 5.34 13.08
C GLU A 71 2.40 4.80 13.04
N MET A 72 2.65 3.86 12.14
CA MET A 72 3.92 3.12 12.12
C MET A 72 5.07 3.92 11.51
N PHE A 73 4.77 4.90 10.66
CA PHE A 73 5.76 5.59 9.80
C PHE A 73 6.07 7.03 10.22
N TYR A 74 5.39 7.57 11.24
CA TYR A 74 5.71 8.85 11.84
C TYR A 74 5.21 8.90 13.29
N ASN A 75 5.72 9.85 14.07
CA ASN A 75 5.26 10.07 15.44
C ASN A 75 4.22 11.19 15.46
N SER A 76 2.95 10.83 15.61
CA SER A 76 1.82 11.77 15.73
C SER A 76 1.73 12.47 17.09
N ARG A 77 2.54 12.09 18.09
CA ARG A 77 2.57 12.76 19.40
C ARG A 77 3.20 14.16 19.39
N ALA A 78 3.86 14.54 18.29
CA ALA A 78 4.24 15.92 18.08
C ALA A 78 2.95 16.76 17.98
N ARG A 79 2.79 17.78 18.84
CA ARG A 79 1.59 18.62 18.87
C ARG A 79 1.21 19.03 17.44
N PRO A 80 0.03 18.61 16.93
CA PRO A 80 -0.43 19.06 15.64
C PRO A 80 -0.52 20.59 15.68
N VAL A 81 0.11 21.26 14.72
CA VAL A 81 -0.21 22.66 14.48
C VAL A 81 -1.65 22.69 13.98
N LYS A 82 -2.53 23.40 14.69
CA LYS A 82 -3.93 23.56 14.29
C LYS A 82 -3.94 24.17 12.88
N ASP A 83 -4.72 23.58 11.98
CA ASP A 83 -4.85 24.00 10.58
C ASP A 83 -3.56 23.88 9.73
N ASP A 84 -2.62 22.99 10.08
CA ASP A 84 -1.43 22.71 9.26
C ASP A 84 -1.84 22.14 7.87
N PRO A 85 -1.56 22.85 6.76
CA PRO A 85 -1.85 22.35 5.42
C PRO A 85 -0.98 21.13 5.03
N HIS A 86 0.02 20.79 5.85
CA HIS A 86 0.95 19.68 5.67
C HIS A 86 0.93 18.73 6.87
N PRO A 87 -0.13 17.91 7.02
CA PRO A 87 -0.20 16.92 8.08
C PRO A 87 0.97 15.93 7.99
N PRO A 88 1.40 15.32 9.12
CA PRO A 88 2.61 14.48 9.18
C PRO A 88 2.67 13.39 8.11
N PHE A 89 1.55 12.72 7.81
CA PHE A 89 1.49 11.68 6.78
C PHE A 89 1.88 12.19 5.38
N LYS A 90 1.50 13.44 5.05
CA LYS A 90 1.79 14.10 3.76
C LYS A 90 3.26 14.46 3.70
N LYS A 91 3.83 14.99 4.78
CA LYS A 91 5.27 15.28 4.90
C LYS A 91 6.13 14.03 4.70
N ILE A 92 5.73 12.87 5.23
CA ILE A 92 6.45 11.61 4.99
C ILE A 92 6.35 11.18 3.52
N ALA A 93 5.17 11.29 2.90
CA ALA A 93 5.01 10.98 1.48
C ALA A 93 5.85 11.90 0.58
N GLU A 94 5.90 13.20 0.87
CA GLU A 94 6.75 14.18 0.18
C GLU A 94 8.24 13.87 0.34
N ARG A 95 8.69 13.54 1.56
CA ARG A 95 10.08 13.12 1.82
C ARG A 95 10.44 11.86 1.05
N LEU A 96 9.51 10.90 0.95
CA LEU A 96 9.72 9.71 0.13
C LEU A 96 9.84 10.09 -1.34
N ALA A 97 8.93 10.91 -1.88
CA ALA A 97 8.98 11.33 -3.27
C ALA A 97 10.31 12.04 -3.59
N ALA A 98 10.74 12.96 -2.73
CA ALA A 98 12.03 13.64 -2.87
C ALA A 98 13.22 12.67 -2.81
N TRP A 99 13.16 11.63 -1.96
CA TRP A 99 14.19 10.60 -1.93
C TRP A 99 14.23 9.78 -3.24
N VAL A 100 13.08 9.38 -3.78
CA VAL A 100 13.02 8.66 -5.07
C VAL A 100 13.56 9.52 -6.21
N ARG A 101 13.28 10.83 -6.23
CA ARG A 101 13.89 11.76 -7.20
C ARG A 101 15.43 11.73 -7.15
N ARG A 102 16.00 11.71 -5.94
CA ARG A 102 17.46 11.62 -5.75
C ARG A 102 18.08 10.29 -6.22
N LEU A 103 17.27 9.24 -6.41
CA LEU A 103 17.73 7.96 -6.97
C LEU A 103 17.79 7.96 -8.51
N GLY A 104 17.43 9.06 -9.18
CA GLY A 104 17.52 9.20 -10.63
C GLY A 104 16.17 9.09 -11.38
N VAL A 105 15.05 8.99 -10.68
CA VAL A 105 13.71 9.08 -11.31
C VAL A 105 13.37 10.56 -11.48
N THR A 106 13.88 11.20 -12.54
CA THR A 106 13.82 12.67 -12.71
C THR A 106 12.66 13.18 -13.57
N ASP A 107 11.89 12.30 -14.23
CA ASP A 107 10.75 12.68 -15.06
C ASP A 107 9.65 13.37 -14.22
N GLU A 108 9.42 14.66 -14.47
CA GLU A 108 8.49 15.49 -13.69
C GLU A 108 7.02 15.05 -13.84
N ASP A 109 6.65 14.46 -14.98
CA ASP A 109 5.29 13.99 -15.26
C ASP A 109 4.96 12.69 -14.52
N VAL A 110 5.99 11.98 -14.04
CA VAL A 110 5.83 10.76 -13.26
C VAL A 110 5.79 11.08 -11.77
N SER A 111 4.63 10.93 -11.14
CA SER A 111 4.55 10.93 -9.68
C SER A 111 5.34 9.72 -9.13
N PRO A 112 6.42 9.92 -8.34
CA PRO A 112 7.32 8.84 -7.96
C PRO A 112 6.65 7.69 -7.20
N SER A 113 5.59 8.00 -6.45
CA SER A 113 4.82 7.00 -5.72
C SER A 113 3.71 6.35 -6.55
N HIS A 114 3.23 7.01 -7.61
CA HIS A 114 2.20 6.49 -8.51
C HIS A 114 2.78 5.55 -9.58
N GLY A 115 4.08 5.66 -9.88
CA GLY A 115 4.78 4.73 -10.76
C GLY A 115 4.62 3.26 -10.36
N TRP A 116 4.62 2.96 -9.06
CA TRP A 116 4.33 1.61 -8.55
C TRP A 116 2.94 1.11 -8.93
N ARG A 117 1.94 2.00 -8.97
CA ARG A 117 0.56 1.64 -9.34
C ARG A 117 0.45 1.30 -10.81
N HIS A 118 1.11 2.06 -11.67
CA HIS A 118 1.20 1.75 -13.09
C HIS A 118 1.95 0.44 -13.32
N ARG A 119 3.12 0.28 -12.70
CA ARG A 119 3.91 -0.95 -12.79
C ARG A 119 3.11 -2.17 -12.37
N TYR A 120 2.40 -2.13 -11.25
CA TYR A 120 1.59 -3.25 -10.77
C TYR A 120 0.55 -3.71 -11.80
N LYS A 121 -0.10 -2.77 -12.48
CA LYS A 121 -1.04 -3.09 -13.57
C LYS A 121 -0.35 -3.61 -14.82
N THR A 122 0.80 -3.05 -15.19
CA THR A 122 1.60 -3.52 -16.33
C THR A 122 2.06 -4.96 -16.12
N GLU A 123 2.73 -5.25 -15.01
CA GLU A 123 3.19 -6.59 -14.66
C GLU A 123 2.01 -7.57 -14.54
N GLY A 124 0.89 -7.14 -13.97
CA GLY A 124 -0.31 -7.97 -13.90
C GLY A 124 -0.85 -8.38 -15.27
N ARG A 125 -0.67 -7.55 -16.32
CA ARG A 125 -1.05 -7.91 -17.69
C ARG A 125 -0.11 -8.94 -18.30
N GLU A 126 1.19 -8.88 -17.99
CA GLU A 126 2.18 -9.84 -18.49
C GLU A 126 1.89 -11.29 -18.02
N PHE A 127 1.32 -11.46 -16.83
CA PHE A 127 0.99 -12.77 -16.26
C PHE A 127 -0.51 -13.12 -16.32
N ASP A 128 -1.26 -12.45 -17.20
CA ASP A 128 -2.70 -12.62 -17.42
C ASP A 128 -3.50 -12.66 -16.10
N ALA A 129 -3.15 -11.77 -15.17
CA ALA A 129 -3.85 -11.67 -13.90
C ALA A 129 -5.23 -11.06 -14.12
N ASN A 130 -6.24 -11.59 -13.43
CA ASN A 130 -7.60 -11.06 -13.52
C ASN A 130 -7.62 -9.56 -13.14
N PRO A 131 -7.96 -8.65 -14.07
CA PRO A 131 -7.90 -7.21 -13.83
C PRO A 131 -8.72 -6.75 -12.63
N LEU A 132 -9.87 -7.40 -12.36
CA LEU A 132 -10.76 -7.09 -11.24
C LEU A 132 -10.13 -7.47 -9.90
N VAL A 133 -9.32 -8.54 -9.85
CA VAL A 133 -8.55 -8.90 -8.65
C VAL A 133 -7.46 -7.86 -8.39
N LEU A 134 -6.76 -7.41 -9.44
CA LEU A 134 -5.78 -6.33 -9.32
C LEU A 134 -6.42 -5.03 -8.85
N ASP A 135 -7.62 -4.70 -9.34
CA ASP A 135 -8.39 -3.53 -8.91
C ASP A 135 -8.82 -3.62 -7.45
N ALA A 136 -9.25 -4.80 -6.99
CA ALA A 136 -9.57 -5.04 -5.59
C ALA A 136 -8.34 -4.86 -4.67
N ILE A 137 -7.17 -5.40 -5.06
CA ILE A 137 -5.92 -5.21 -4.32
C ILE A 137 -5.49 -3.74 -4.32
N GLN A 138 -5.70 -3.02 -5.41
CA GLN A 138 -5.30 -1.62 -5.59
C GLN A 138 -6.29 -0.60 -4.99
N GLY A 139 -7.52 -1.04 -4.71
CA GLY A 139 -8.62 -0.17 -4.24
C GLY A 139 -9.14 0.76 -5.33
N HIS A 140 -9.33 0.24 -6.54
CA HIS A 140 -10.03 0.94 -7.60
C HIS A 140 -11.54 0.75 -7.47
N ALA A 141 -12.30 1.80 -7.79
CA ALA A 141 -13.74 1.72 -7.82
C ALA A 141 -14.19 0.81 -8.98
N ALA A 142 -15.26 0.06 -8.76
CA ALA A 142 -15.92 -0.72 -9.79
C ALA A 142 -16.33 0.17 -10.97
N ALA A 143 -16.06 -0.29 -12.19
CA ALA A 143 -16.38 0.45 -13.42
C ALA A 143 -17.87 0.37 -13.80
N SER A 144 -18.56 -0.67 -13.35
CA SER A 144 -20.00 -0.89 -13.59
C SER A 144 -20.69 -1.59 -12.40
N GLU A 145 -22.02 -1.52 -12.34
CA GLU A 145 -22.82 -2.23 -11.32
C GLU A 145 -22.53 -3.74 -11.31
N GLY A 146 -22.35 -4.36 -12.48
CA GLY A 146 -22.01 -5.78 -12.57
C GLY A 146 -20.70 -6.13 -11.87
N THR A 147 -19.70 -5.24 -11.93
CA THR A 147 -18.41 -5.43 -11.25
C THR A 147 -18.44 -5.11 -9.75
N LYS A 148 -19.55 -4.57 -9.23
CA LYS A 148 -19.75 -4.38 -7.78
C LYS A 148 -20.22 -5.66 -7.09
N TYR A 149 -20.78 -6.62 -7.83
CA TYR A 149 -21.32 -7.84 -7.24
C TYR A 149 -20.20 -8.84 -6.89
N GLY A 150 -20.14 -9.18 -5.61
CA GLY A 150 -19.19 -10.14 -5.05
C GLY A 150 -17.90 -9.49 -4.55
N GLU A 151 -17.25 -10.14 -3.60
CA GLU A 151 -15.94 -9.74 -3.09
C GLU A 151 -14.90 -10.80 -3.44
N PHE A 152 -13.67 -10.37 -3.74
CA PHE A 152 -12.56 -11.31 -3.86
C PHE A 152 -12.05 -11.70 -2.47
N SER A 153 -11.90 -13.00 -2.23
CA SER A 153 -11.30 -13.48 -0.99
C SER A 153 -9.81 -13.11 -0.92
N LEU A 154 -9.27 -13.03 0.31
CA LEU A 154 -7.83 -12.87 0.53
C LEU A 154 -7.01 -13.94 -0.19
N THR A 155 -7.53 -15.16 -0.30
CA THR A 155 -6.88 -16.27 -1.00
C THR A 155 -6.76 -16.00 -2.50
N VAL A 156 -7.83 -15.52 -3.14
CA VAL A 156 -7.81 -15.18 -4.57
C VAL A 156 -6.86 -14.01 -4.83
N MET A 157 -6.92 -12.97 -3.99
CA MET A 157 -6.02 -11.82 -4.09
C MET A 157 -4.56 -12.23 -3.87
N MET A 158 -4.26 -13.08 -2.87
CA MET A 158 -2.92 -13.58 -2.61
C MET A 158 -2.39 -14.38 -3.80
N ARG A 159 -3.22 -15.24 -4.40
CA ARG A 159 -2.84 -16.05 -5.58
C ARG A 159 -2.33 -15.17 -6.72
N GLU A 160 -3.03 -14.08 -7.05
CA GLU A 160 -2.57 -13.16 -8.11
C GLU A 160 -1.36 -12.34 -7.65
N MET A 161 -1.33 -11.90 -6.38
CA MET A 161 -0.21 -11.15 -5.81
C MET A 161 1.11 -11.94 -5.83
N LEU A 162 1.07 -13.26 -5.63
CA LEU A 162 2.25 -14.14 -5.64
C LEU A 162 2.90 -14.27 -7.03
N LYS A 163 2.20 -13.91 -8.10
CA LYS A 163 2.77 -13.86 -9.45
C LYS A 163 3.67 -12.65 -9.65
N MET A 164 3.57 -11.63 -8.79
CA MET A 164 4.41 -10.43 -8.91
C MET A 164 5.87 -10.79 -8.67
N PRO A 165 6.80 -10.23 -9.48
CA PRO A 165 8.21 -10.51 -9.32
C PRO A 165 8.69 -10.03 -7.96
N ARG A 166 9.55 -10.84 -7.33
CA ARG A 166 10.25 -10.44 -6.11
C ARG A 166 11.32 -9.40 -6.46
N TYR A 167 11.44 -8.37 -5.64
CA TYR A 167 12.49 -7.36 -5.80
C TYR A 167 13.80 -7.82 -5.17
N GLU A 168 14.93 -7.57 -5.82
CA GLU A 168 16.22 -7.74 -5.17
C GLU A 168 16.43 -6.62 -4.16
N VAL A 169 16.69 -6.98 -2.91
CA VAL A 169 16.94 -6.04 -1.83
C VAL A 169 18.30 -6.35 -1.25
N GLU A 170 19.26 -5.43 -1.44
CA GLU A 170 20.54 -5.51 -0.73
C GLU A 170 20.27 -5.44 0.77
N LYS A 171 20.73 -6.45 1.52
CA LYS A 171 20.72 -6.40 2.98
C LYS A 171 21.73 -5.34 3.40
N ARG A 172 21.24 -4.22 3.93
CA ARG A 172 22.05 -3.19 4.58
C ARG A 172 22.22 -3.47 6.06
#